data_AF-A0A067SRE7-F1
#
_entry.id   AF-A0A067SRE7-F1
#
_cell.length_a   1.000
_cell.length_b   1.000
_cell.length_c   1.000
_cell.angle_alpha   90.00
_cell.angle_beta   90.00
_cell.angle_gamma   90.00
#
_symmetry.space_group_name_H-M   'P 1'
#
loop_
_entity.id
_entity.type
_entity.pdbx_description
1 polymer ?
#
loop_
_entity_poly.entity_id
_entity_poly.type
_entity_poly.pdbx_seq_one_letter_code
_entity_poly.pdbx_strand_id
1 'polypeptide(L)'
;MATPFLLQRFQAQSAGIAIVRDILKRESFPNGFTTAQLYKLAMQAPPPANFQPYPLGRRPPPPPTPKPHKKKIYNQKPKPEDSYPPNPDHPIRSVRFLKEYILPFLRGANEITITQQPTAKTLTAQEADDAPKTKKQRLQLTKSQVEFVWKVVPPENRVKVSAPPPEKLVVGREVGVGGNVSHLNKRRMLARAGKISREVDRMKAYNQFSETRDGLLSRLRDDPELNLEMAEAVENSAETDLPSLLAMETQLGKGRPRQRTALASVDTEQHLKEQTDKIRRLVAYKAQAGHKSTSRFI
;
A
#
# COMPACT_ATOMS: atom_id res chain seq x y z
N MET A 1 -14.39 16.99 9.88
CA MET A 1 -15.46 17.41 8.93
C MET A 1 -14.80 18.22 7.82
N ALA A 2 -15.12 17.95 6.55
CA ALA A 2 -14.58 18.75 5.43
C ALA A 2 -15.33 20.09 5.35
N THR A 3 -14.61 21.19 5.11
CA THR A 3 -15.24 22.51 4.91
C THR A 3 -16.01 22.52 3.57
N PRO A 4 -17.09 23.31 3.43
CA PRO A 4 -17.85 23.39 2.18
C PRO A 4 -16.95 23.73 0.98
N PHE A 5 -15.97 24.62 1.19
CA PHE A 5 -14.95 24.96 0.18
C PHE A 5 -14.15 23.74 -0.30
N LEU A 6 -13.71 22.87 0.61
CA LEU A 6 -12.98 21.66 0.25
C LEU A 6 -13.88 20.68 -0.52
N LEU A 7 -15.12 20.49 -0.07
CA LEU A 7 -16.08 19.62 -0.77
C LEU A 7 -16.32 20.09 -2.21
N GLN A 8 -16.57 21.38 -2.42
CA GLN A 8 -16.75 21.93 -3.75
C GLN A 8 -15.47 21.85 -4.59
N ARG A 9 -14.29 22.01 -3.98
CA ARG A 9 -13.02 21.81 -4.68
C ARG A 9 -12.86 20.36 -5.15
N PHE A 10 -13.22 19.37 -4.33
CA PHE A 10 -13.21 17.96 -4.73
C PHE A 10 -14.25 17.67 -5.83
N GLN A 11 -15.44 18.26 -5.75
CA GLN A 11 -16.44 18.18 -6.82
C GLN A 11 -15.93 18.79 -8.13
N ALA A 12 -15.31 19.97 -8.08
CA ALA A 12 -14.73 20.64 -9.24
C ALA A 12 -13.56 19.84 -9.83
N GLN A 13 -12.73 19.24 -8.98
CA GLN A 13 -11.61 18.41 -9.40
C GLN A 13 -12.12 17.14 -10.10
N SER A 14 -13.06 16.40 -9.51
CA SER A 14 -13.63 15.18 -10.09
C SER A 14 -14.37 15.44 -11.41
N ALA A 15 -15.22 16.48 -11.46
CA ALA A 15 -15.89 16.90 -12.68
C ALA A 15 -14.90 17.37 -13.76
N GLY A 16 -13.87 18.13 -13.37
CA GLY A 16 -12.82 18.57 -14.28
C GLY A 16 -12.00 17.41 -14.86
N ILE A 17 -11.70 16.39 -14.04
CA ILE A 17 -11.04 15.15 -14.50
C ILE A 17 -11.91 14.43 -15.52
N ALA A 18 -13.23 14.32 -15.29
CA ALA A 18 -14.15 13.68 -16.23
C ALA A 18 -14.15 14.40 -17.59
N ILE A 19 -14.28 15.74 -17.58
CA ILE A 19 -14.22 16.56 -18.81
C ILE A 19 -12.90 16.34 -19.56
N VAL A 20 -11.77 16.40 -18.85
CA VAL A 20 -10.46 16.21 -19.49
C VAL A 20 -10.35 14.80 -20.07
N ARG A 21 -10.78 13.75 -19.36
CA ARG A 21 -10.78 12.38 -19.88
C ARG A 21 -11.65 12.24 -21.13
N ASP A 22 -12.79 12.92 -21.20
CA ASP A 22 -13.65 12.91 -22.38
C ASP A 22 -12.99 13.62 -23.57
N ILE A 23 -12.29 14.74 -23.34
CA ILE A 23 -11.50 15.42 -24.38
C ILE A 23 -10.38 14.51 -24.87
N LEU A 24 -9.63 13.87 -23.97
CA LEU A 24 -8.54 12.94 -24.34
C LEU A 24 -9.03 11.70 -25.09
N LYS A 25 -10.31 11.32 -24.97
CA LYS A 25 -10.92 10.25 -25.75
C LYS A 25 -11.38 10.72 -27.13
N ARG A 26 -11.91 11.94 -27.23
CA ARG A 26 -12.47 12.51 -28.47
C ARG A 26 -11.38 12.99 -29.42
N GLU A 27 -10.34 13.62 -28.87
CA GLU A 27 -9.25 14.23 -29.64
C GLU A 27 -7.96 13.41 -29.50
N SER A 28 -7.27 13.21 -30.62
CA SER A 28 -5.96 12.57 -30.65
C SER A 28 -4.86 13.64 -30.60
N PHE A 29 -3.90 13.47 -29.68
CA PHE A 29 -2.77 14.38 -29.51
C PHE A 29 -1.44 13.65 -29.79
N PRO A 30 -1.12 13.35 -31.06
CA PRO A 30 0.08 12.57 -31.40
C PRO A 30 1.37 13.26 -30.94
N ASN A 31 1.41 14.59 -31.04
CA ASN A 31 2.55 15.39 -30.60
C ASN A 31 2.46 15.80 -29.12
N GLY A 32 1.38 15.43 -28.43
CA GLY A 32 1.03 15.95 -27.11
C GLY A 32 0.30 17.31 -27.18
N PHE A 33 -0.03 17.87 -26.02
CA PHE A 33 -0.77 19.12 -25.90
C PHE A 33 -0.19 20.03 -24.81
N THR A 34 -0.37 21.34 -24.99
CA THR A 34 0.00 22.33 -23.98
C THR A 34 -1.13 22.51 -22.96
N THR A 35 -0.79 23.01 -21.76
CA THR A 35 -1.81 23.26 -20.72
C THR A 35 -2.84 24.30 -21.17
N ALA A 36 -2.41 25.30 -21.95
CA ALA A 36 -3.29 26.33 -22.49
C ALA A 36 -4.25 25.80 -23.56
N GLN A 37 -3.78 24.90 -24.42
CA GLN A 37 -4.64 24.23 -25.42
C GLN A 37 -5.70 23.39 -24.75
N LEU A 38 -5.30 22.53 -23.80
CA LEU A 38 -6.26 21.70 -23.06
C LEU A 38 -7.28 22.56 -22.30
N TYR A 39 -6.86 23.68 -21.70
CA TYR A 39 -7.78 24.58 -21.04
C TYR A 39 -8.82 25.18 -21.98
N LYS A 40 -8.41 25.62 -23.19
CA LYS A 40 -9.33 26.16 -24.20
C LYS A 40 -10.38 25.12 -24.62
N LEU A 41 -9.95 23.88 -24.88
CA LEU A 41 -10.85 22.77 -25.21
C LEU A 41 -11.80 22.46 -24.06
N ALA A 42 -11.29 22.47 -22.82
CA ALA A 42 -12.12 22.26 -21.65
C ALA A 42 -13.18 23.35 -21.44
N MET A 43 -12.94 24.59 -21.86
CA MET A 43 -13.95 25.65 -21.76
C MET A 43 -15.09 25.48 -22.79
N GLN A 44 -14.87 24.70 -23.86
CA GLN A 44 -15.91 24.39 -24.84
C GLN A 44 -16.84 23.26 -24.37
N ALA A 45 -16.39 22.45 -23.40
CA ALA A 45 -17.20 21.41 -22.82
C ALA A 45 -18.24 22.00 -21.85
N PRO A 46 -19.51 21.56 -21.90
CA PRO A 46 -20.51 22.04 -20.95
C PRO A 46 -20.21 21.52 -19.54
N PRO A 47 -20.44 22.34 -18.48
CA PRO A 47 -20.31 21.87 -17.12
C PRO A 47 -21.40 20.83 -16.80
N PRO A 48 -21.14 19.88 -15.87
CA PRO A 48 -22.15 18.92 -15.46
C PRO A 48 -23.35 19.64 -14.81
N ALA A 49 -24.57 19.18 -15.11
CA ALA A 49 -25.82 19.84 -14.68
C ALA A 49 -25.92 20.10 -13.17
N ASN A 50 -25.30 19.24 -12.36
CA ASN A 50 -25.34 19.31 -10.89
C ASN A 50 -24.14 20.07 -10.29
N PHE A 51 -23.30 20.72 -11.10
CA PHE A 51 -22.11 21.41 -10.62
C PHE A 51 -22.45 22.74 -9.93
N GLN A 52 -21.99 22.92 -8.69
CA GLN A 52 -22.19 24.16 -7.95
C GLN A 52 -21.09 25.19 -8.28
N PRO A 53 -21.43 26.36 -8.86
CA PRO A 53 -20.47 27.38 -9.25
C PRO A 53 -19.73 27.97 -8.05
N TYR A 54 -18.52 28.48 -8.27
CA TYR A 54 -17.75 29.23 -7.26
C TYR A 54 -18.18 30.70 -7.22
N PRO A 55 -18.11 31.41 -6.08
CA PRO A 55 -17.95 30.92 -4.71
C PRO A 55 -19.24 30.24 -4.19
N LEU A 56 -19.09 29.35 -3.20
CA LEU A 56 -20.24 28.78 -2.47
C LEU A 56 -20.93 29.91 -1.69
N GLY A 57 -22.09 30.33 -2.18
CA GLY A 57 -22.78 31.49 -1.64
C GLY A 57 -22.19 32.79 -2.17
N ARG A 58 -22.53 33.12 -3.43
CA ARG A 58 -22.38 34.48 -3.97
C ARG A 58 -23.08 35.45 -3.00
N ARG A 59 -22.35 36.06 -2.07
CA ARG A 59 -22.66 37.44 -1.72
C ARG A 59 -22.19 38.25 -2.93
N PRO A 60 -23.07 38.97 -3.65
CA PRO A 60 -22.61 39.87 -4.68
C PRO A 60 -21.51 40.75 -4.06
N PRO A 61 -20.41 41.04 -4.79
CA PRO A 61 -19.38 41.92 -4.25
C PRO A 61 -20.08 43.18 -3.77
N PRO A 62 -19.79 43.66 -2.53
CA PRO A 62 -20.37 44.91 -2.07
C PRO A 62 -20.06 45.98 -3.12
N PRO A 63 -21.02 46.89 -3.40
CA PRO A 63 -20.80 47.97 -4.36
C PRO A 63 -19.47 48.67 -4.00
N PRO A 64 -18.68 49.09 -5.00
CA PRO A 64 -17.35 49.64 -4.77
C PRO A 64 -17.48 50.81 -3.79
N THR A 65 -17.12 50.58 -2.53
CA THR A 65 -17.08 51.64 -1.54
C THR A 65 -16.02 52.63 -2.01
N PRO A 66 -16.31 53.94 -2.09
CA PRO A 66 -15.35 54.93 -2.53
C PRO A 66 -14.08 54.77 -1.71
N LYS A 67 -12.99 54.37 -2.36
CA LYS A 67 -11.73 54.07 -1.67
C LYS A 67 -11.27 55.38 -1.02
N PRO A 68 -11.09 55.45 0.31
CA PRO A 68 -10.48 56.62 0.92
C PRO A 68 -9.11 56.83 0.26
N HIS A 69 -8.78 58.07 -0.09
CA HIS A 69 -7.51 58.45 -0.71
C HIS A 69 -6.33 58.05 0.20
N LYS A 70 -5.90 56.79 0.13
CA LYS A 70 -4.71 56.31 0.82
C LYS A 70 -3.49 56.78 0.03
N LYS A 71 -2.61 57.52 0.71
CA LYS A 71 -1.34 58.02 0.18
C LYS A 71 -0.58 56.87 -0.49
N LYS A 72 -0.14 57.08 -1.73
CA LYS A 72 0.54 56.10 -2.59
C LYS A 72 1.78 55.54 -1.87
N ILE A 73 1.66 54.34 -1.29
CA ILE A 73 2.83 53.53 -0.95
C ILE A 73 3.32 52.95 -2.27
N TYR A 74 4.25 53.65 -2.91
CA TYR A 74 5.03 53.12 -4.05
C TYR A 74 5.62 51.76 -3.61
N ASN A 75 5.36 50.69 -4.39
CA ASN A 75 5.89 49.32 -4.27
C ASN A 75 4.96 48.21 -3.73
N GLN A 76 3.73 48.50 -3.30
CA GLN A 76 2.75 47.42 -3.14
C GLN A 76 2.06 47.19 -4.48
N LYS A 77 2.48 46.15 -5.23
CA LYS A 77 1.65 45.59 -6.30
C LYS A 77 0.27 45.37 -5.68
N PRO A 78 -0.82 45.97 -6.20
CA PRO A 78 -2.13 45.80 -5.62
C PRO A 78 -2.35 44.31 -5.45
N LYS A 79 -2.52 43.86 -4.20
CA LYS A 79 -3.04 42.51 -3.99
C LYS A 79 -4.32 42.48 -4.82
N PRO A 80 -4.49 41.53 -5.75
CA PRO A 80 -5.75 41.40 -6.47
C PRO A 80 -6.80 41.04 -5.43
N GLU A 81 -7.40 42.06 -4.83
CA GLU A 81 -8.55 41.99 -3.94
C GLU A 81 -9.62 41.28 -4.78
N ASP A 82 -9.95 40.05 -4.38
CA ASP A 82 -11.07 39.29 -4.92
C ASP A 82 -11.04 39.00 -6.42
N SER A 83 -9.85 38.69 -6.98
CA SER A 83 -9.79 38.13 -8.33
C SER A 83 -10.34 36.71 -8.32
N TYR A 84 -11.65 36.61 -8.48
CA TYR A 84 -12.33 35.39 -8.84
C TYR A 84 -11.60 34.72 -10.00
N PRO A 85 -11.54 33.38 -10.03
CA PRO A 85 -10.98 32.70 -11.18
C PRO A 85 -11.77 33.12 -12.44
N PRO A 86 -11.12 33.22 -13.62
CA PRO A 86 -11.75 33.76 -14.82
C PRO A 86 -13.12 33.15 -15.15
N ASN A 87 -13.29 31.85 -14.89
CA ASN A 87 -14.50 31.11 -15.17
C ASN A 87 -15.01 30.40 -13.90
N PRO A 88 -15.69 31.11 -12.98
CA PRO A 88 -16.06 30.55 -11.68
C PRO A 88 -17.19 29.50 -11.76
N ASP A 89 -18.00 29.56 -12.83
CA ASP A 89 -19.13 28.66 -13.05
C ASP A 89 -18.73 27.31 -13.67
N HIS A 90 -17.48 27.20 -14.15
CA HIS A 90 -16.96 25.99 -14.78
C HIS A 90 -16.13 25.16 -13.78
N PRO A 91 -16.16 23.81 -13.82
CA PRO A 91 -15.34 22.97 -12.92
C PRO A 91 -13.84 23.23 -13.04
N ILE A 92 -13.35 23.50 -14.26
CA ILE A 92 -11.97 23.92 -14.51
C ILE A 92 -11.89 25.45 -14.51
N ARG A 93 -11.80 26.04 -13.32
CA ARG A 93 -12.02 27.49 -13.14
C ARG A 93 -10.91 28.38 -13.72
N SER A 94 -9.70 27.83 -13.81
CA SER A 94 -8.52 28.55 -14.31
C SER A 94 -7.45 27.57 -14.82
N VAL A 95 -6.53 28.09 -15.64
CA VAL A 95 -5.34 27.34 -16.09
C VAL A 95 -4.51 26.85 -14.91
N ARG A 96 -4.42 27.66 -13.85
CA ARG A 96 -3.73 27.29 -12.61
C ARG A 96 -4.40 26.10 -11.93
N PHE A 97 -5.74 26.10 -11.85
CA PHE A 97 -6.49 24.98 -11.28
C PHE A 97 -6.28 23.68 -12.05
N LEU A 98 -6.30 23.75 -13.40
CA LEU A 98 -5.98 22.62 -14.27
C LEU A 98 -4.57 22.07 -13.96
N LYS A 99 -3.57 22.95 -13.87
CA LYS A 99 -2.17 22.60 -13.62
C LYS A 99 -1.89 22.05 -12.22
N GLU A 100 -2.51 22.60 -11.19
CA GLU A 100 -2.24 22.24 -9.79
C GLU A 100 -3.03 21.01 -9.31
N TYR A 101 -4.24 20.77 -9.82
CA TYR A 101 -5.14 19.77 -9.25
C TYR A 101 -5.54 18.64 -10.20
N ILE A 102 -5.74 18.94 -11.48
CA ILE A 102 -6.25 17.95 -12.44
C ILE A 102 -5.09 17.21 -13.10
N LEU A 103 -4.13 17.93 -13.68
CA LEU A 103 -3.00 17.31 -14.38
C LEU A 103 -2.12 16.42 -13.48
N PRO A 104 -1.80 16.79 -12.22
CA PRO A 104 -1.06 15.92 -11.33
C PRO A 104 -1.82 14.62 -10.99
N PHE A 105 -3.15 14.69 -10.91
CA PHE A 105 -3.98 13.51 -10.69
C PHE A 105 -3.94 12.56 -11.89
N LEU A 106 -4.12 13.08 -13.11
CA LEU A 106 -4.02 12.29 -14.35
C LEU A 106 -2.63 11.70 -14.54
N ARG A 107 -1.58 12.45 -14.16
CA ARG A 107 -0.20 11.96 -14.14
C ARG A 107 -0.02 10.83 -13.11
N GLY A 108 -0.58 10.97 -11.92
CA GLY A 108 -0.54 9.92 -10.88
C GLY A 108 -1.28 8.64 -11.30
N ALA A 109 -2.33 8.78 -12.11
CA ALA A 109 -3.04 7.67 -12.74
C ALA A 109 -2.32 7.08 -13.98
N ASN A 110 -1.13 7.58 -14.33
CA ASN A 110 -0.37 7.22 -15.53
C ASN A 110 -1.17 7.38 -16.83
N GLU A 111 -2.14 8.28 -16.89
CA GLU A 111 -2.92 8.57 -18.10
C GLU A 111 -2.18 9.54 -19.03
N ILE A 112 -1.35 10.42 -18.43
CA ILE A 112 -0.54 11.40 -19.14
C ILE A 112 0.89 11.43 -18.60
N THR A 113 1.85 11.75 -19.47
CA THR A 113 3.25 11.98 -19.11
C THR A 113 3.67 13.37 -19.57
N ILE A 114 4.58 13.99 -18.82
CA ILE A 114 5.16 15.28 -19.21
C ILE A 114 6.46 15.02 -19.96
N THR A 115 6.58 15.57 -21.16
CA THR A 115 7.80 15.48 -21.98
C THR A 115 8.25 16.87 -22.39
N GLN A 116 9.57 17.07 -22.37
CA GLN A 116 10.19 18.26 -22.92
C GLN A 116 10.27 18.09 -24.44
N GLN A 117 9.69 19.04 -25.18
CA GLN A 117 9.78 19.07 -26.65
C GLN A 117 10.38 20.41 -27.11
N PRO A 118 11.20 20.40 -28.17
CA PRO A 118 11.61 21.64 -28.82
C PRO A 118 10.36 22.37 -29.34
N THR A 119 10.24 23.65 -29.04
CA THR A 119 9.15 24.49 -29.58
C THR A 119 9.23 24.54 -31.11
N ALA A 120 8.09 24.73 -31.80
CA ALA A 120 8.08 24.82 -33.27
C ALA A 120 9.05 25.91 -33.80
N LYS A 121 9.18 27.04 -33.08
CA LYS A 121 10.14 28.11 -33.40
C LYS A 121 11.60 27.64 -33.40
N THR A 122 11.88 26.57 -32.67
CA THR A 122 13.23 26.03 -32.50
C THR A 122 13.54 24.96 -33.51
N LEU A 123 12.54 24.21 -33.94
CA LEU A 123 12.66 23.33 -35.09
C LEU A 123 12.97 24.16 -36.35
N THR A 124 12.23 25.26 -36.59
CA THR A 124 12.52 26.17 -37.71
C THR A 124 13.88 26.87 -37.59
N ALA A 125 14.35 27.11 -36.36
CA ALA A 125 15.67 27.71 -36.14
C ALA A 125 16.81 26.71 -36.33
N GLN A 126 16.59 25.43 -36.00
CA GLN A 126 17.52 24.34 -36.26
C GLN A 126 17.66 24.07 -37.75
N GLU A 127 16.56 24.10 -38.51
CA GLU A 127 16.60 24.00 -39.98
C GLU A 127 17.35 25.20 -40.61
N ALA A 128 17.34 26.36 -39.95
CA ALA A 128 18.08 27.55 -40.37
C ALA A 128 19.49 27.68 -39.75
N ASP A 129 19.95 26.70 -38.95
CA ASP A 129 21.25 26.71 -38.27
C ASP A 129 22.40 26.15 -39.12
N ASP A 130 22.16 25.74 -40.37
CA ASP A 130 23.22 25.45 -41.35
C ASP A 130 24.02 26.69 -41.76
N ALA A 131 23.60 27.89 -41.34
CA ALA A 131 24.36 29.13 -41.50
C ALA A 131 25.32 29.38 -40.31
N PRO A 132 26.57 29.84 -40.54
CA PRO A 132 27.55 30.04 -39.48
C PRO A 132 27.16 31.19 -38.54
N LYS A 133 26.58 30.87 -37.37
CA LYS A 133 26.19 31.86 -36.34
C LYS A 133 27.33 32.15 -35.35
N THR A 134 27.40 33.41 -34.92
CA THR A 134 28.42 33.91 -33.98
C THR A 134 28.19 33.40 -32.55
N LYS A 135 29.28 33.20 -31.76
CA LYS A 135 29.25 32.65 -30.39
C LYS A 135 28.24 33.30 -29.42
N LYS A 136 27.91 34.59 -29.62
CA LYS A 136 26.96 35.32 -28.76
C LYS A 136 25.50 34.92 -29.01
N GLN A 137 25.12 34.57 -30.24
CA GLN A 137 23.76 34.10 -30.56
C GLN A 137 23.50 32.69 -30.01
N ARG A 138 24.53 31.83 -29.98
CA ARG A 138 24.44 30.46 -29.48
C ARG A 138 24.10 30.37 -27.99
N LEU A 139 24.50 31.37 -27.18
CA LEU A 139 24.24 31.40 -25.73
C LEU A 139 22.83 31.91 -25.36
N GLN A 140 22.20 32.73 -26.20
CA GLN A 140 20.83 33.22 -25.96
C GLN A 140 19.77 32.19 -26.39
N LEU A 141 20.11 31.30 -27.33
CA LEU A 141 19.21 30.22 -27.77
C LEU A 141 19.02 29.13 -26.70
N THR A 142 19.96 28.83 -25.81
CA THR A 142 19.86 27.59 -25.02
C THR A 142 18.83 27.59 -23.88
N LYS A 143 18.25 28.73 -23.49
CA LYS A 143 17.33 28.82 -22.33
C LYS A 143 15.84 28.93 -22.67
N SER A 144 15.45 29.22 -23.91
CA SER A 144 14.05 29.51 -24.29
C SER A 144 13.38 28.48 -25.19
N GLN A 145 14.04 27.35 -25.44
CA GLN A 145 13.67 26.49 -26.59
C GLN A 145 12.79 25.29 -26.28
N VAL A 146 12.67 24.93 -25.01
CA VAL A 146 12.01 23.71 -24.59
C VAL A 146 10.66 24.03 -23.98
N GLU A 147 9.60 23.48 -24.56
CA GLU A 147 8.24 23.54 -24.02
C GLU A 147 7.88 22.21 -23.36
N PHE A 148 7.22 22.31 -22.20
CA PHE A 148 6.69 21.14 -21.50
C PHE A 148 5.33 20.79 -22.08
N VAL A 149 5.27 19.66 -22.76
CA VAL A 149 4.08 19.15 -23.43
C VAL A 149 3.61 17.88 -22.72
N TRP A 150 2.29 17.77 -22.55
CA TRP A 150 1.67 16.58 -21.98
C TRP A 150 1.34 15.58 -23.09
N LYS A 151 1.80 14.34 -22.96
CA LYS A 151 1.49 13.25 -23.88
C LYS A 151 0.53 12.27 -23.23
N VAL A 152 -0.42 11.78 -24.01
CA VAL A 152 -1.36 10.74 -23.55
C VAL A 152 -0.64 9.39 -23.58
N VAL A 153 -0.72 8.64 -22.48
CA VAL A 153 -0.19 7.28 -22.42
C VAL A 153 -1.26 6.31 -22.90
N PRO A 154 -0.98 5.52 -23.96
CA PRO A 154 -1.89 4.47 -24.42
C PRO A 154 -2.26 3.51 -23.29
N PRO A 155 -3.51 3.01 -23.23
CA PRO A 155 -3.98 2.15 -22.14
C PRO A 155 -3.11 0.89 -21.95
N GLU A 156 -2.52 0.37 -23.02
CA GLU A 156 -1.61 -0.78 -23.02
C GLU A 156 -0.32 -0.52 -22.23
N ASN A 157 0.18 0.71 -22.27
CA ASN A 157 1.44 1.12 -21.63
C ASN A 157 1.23 1.65 -20.21
N ARG A 158 0.00 1.66 -19.69
CA ARG A 158 -0.27 2.13 -18.33
C ARG A 158 0.23 1.09 -17.35
N VAL A 159 1.10 1.52 -16.43
CA VAL A 159 1.53 0.69 -15.31
C VAL A 159 0.29 0.29 -14.53
N LYS A 160 -0.07 -1.00 -14.60
CA LYS A 160 -1.13 -1.56 -13.76
C LYS A 160 -0.70 -1.34 -12.32
N VAL A 161 -1.51 -0.61 -11.56
CA VAL A 161 -1.27 -0.44 -10.12
C VAL A 161 -1.24 -1.85 -9.54
N SER A 162 -0.06 -2.31 -9.13
CA SER A 162 0.05 -3.61 -8.46
C SER A 162 -0.88 -3.56 -7.26
N ALA A 163 -1.72 -4.59 -7.10
CA ALA A 163 -2.53 -4.71 -5.90
C ALA A 163 -1.63 -4.46 -4.67
N PRO A 164 -2.10 -3.73 -3.64
CA PRO A 164 -1.31 -3.52 -2.45
C PRO A 164 -0.80 -4.89 -1.98
N PRO A 165 0.51 -5.02 -1.67
CA PRO A 165 1.05 -6.30 -1.25
C PRO A 165 0.20 -6.80 -0.08
N PRO A 166 -0.18 -8.09 -0.06
CA PRO A 166 -1.00 -8.63 1.01
C PRO A 166 -0.35 -8.28 2.35
N GLU A 167 -1.16 -7.81 3.31
CA GLU A 167 -0.68 -7.45 4.63
C GLU A 167 0.02 -8.67 5.23
N LYS A 168 1.36 -8.60 5.34
CA LYS A 168 2.13 -9.68 5.94
C LYS A 168 1.73 -9.74 7.41
N LEU A 169 1.12 -10.85 7.82
CA LEU A 169 0.84 -11.11 9.23
C LEU A 169 2.17 -11.06 9.99
N VAL A 170 2.32 -10.02 10.81
CA VAL A 170 3.52 -9.83 11.62
C VAL A 170 3.48 -10.85 12.74
N VAL A 171 4.21 -11.95 12.58
CA VAL A 171 4.42 -12.96 13.62
C VAL A 171 5.16 -12.29 14.80
N GLY A 172 4.69 -12.48 16.03
CA GLY A 172 5.31 -11.91 17.22
C GLY A 172 4.61 -10.67 17.76
N ARG A 173 3.40 -10.34 17.32
CA ARG A 173 2.70 -9.14 17.80
C ARG A 173 2.42 -9.22 19.31
N GLU A 174 2.08 -10.41 19.79
CA GLU A 174 1.93 -10.81 21.18
C GLU A 174 3.20 -10.60 22.03
N VAL A 175 4.39 -10.78 21.44
CA VAL A 175 5.68 -10.50 22.12
C VAL A 175 6.17 -9.06 21.90
N GLY A 176 5.33 -8.21 21.29
CA GLY A 176 5.58 -6.78 21.10
C GLY A 176 6.28 -6.41 19.79
N VAL A 177 6.33 -7.31 18.80
CA VAL A 177 6.79 -6.96 17.45
C VAL A 177 5.81 -5.95 16.82
N GLY A 178 6.34 -4.85 16.30
CA GLY A 178 5.54 -3.80 15.66
C GLY A 178 4.93 -2.77 16.62
N GLY A 179 5.18 -2.87 17.93
CA GLY A 179 4.79 -1.83 18.88
C GLY A 179 5.54 -0.52 18.64
N ASN A 180 4.91 0.63 18.91
CA ASN A 180 5.55 1.93 18.76
C ASN A 180 6.66 2.13 19.81
N VAL A 181 7.91 1.98 19.39
CA VAL A 181 9.12 2.12 20.22
C VAL A 181 9.93 3.40 19.93
N SER A 182 9.36 4.33 19.16
CA SER A 182 10.08 5.55 18.74
C SER A 182 10.47 6.48 19.90
N HIS A 183 9.80 6.38 21.04
CA HIS A 183 10.09 7.16 22.24
C HIS A 183 11.24 6.60 23.09
N LEU A 184 11.81 5.44 22.74
CA LEU A 184 12.89 4.82 23.50
C LEU A 184 14.27 5.24 22.98
N ASN A 185 15.22 5.42 23.90
CA ASN A 185 16.63 5.64 23.56
C ASN A 185 17.22 4.42 22.81
N LYS A 186 18.14 4.64 21.87
CA LYS A 186 18.83 3.64 21.03
C LYS A 186 19.33 2.43 21.81
N ARG A 187 19.93 2.61 23.00
CA ARG A 187 20.38 1.49 23.86
C ARG A 187 19.23 0.59 24.30
N ARG A 188 18.10 1.18 24.70
CA ARG A 188 16.89 0.44 25.10
C ARG A 188 16.22 -0.21 23.91
N MET A 189 16.24 0.42 22.73
CA MET A 189 15.73 -0.19 21.50
C MET A 189 16.49 -1.47 21.15
N LEU A 190 17.83 -1.46 21.21
CA LEU A 190 18.66 -2.65 20.92
C LEU A 190 18.43 -3.77 21.94
N ALA A 191 18.41 -3.45 23.24
CA ALA A 191 18.14 -4.44 24.28
C ALA A 191 16.74 -5.08 24.12
N ARG A 192 15.73 -4.28 23.76
CA ARG A 192 14.40 -4.80 23.46
C ARG A 192 14.37 -5.64 22.19
N ALA A 193 15.03 -5.20 21.10
CA ALA A 193 15.10 -5.97 19.87
C ALA A 193 15.68 -7.37 20.11
N GLY A 194 16.77 -7.47 20.88
CA GLY A 194 17.36 -8.76 21.26
C GLY A 194 16.48 -9.61 22.18
N LYS A 195 15.69 -8.99 23.07
CA LYS A 195 14.72 -9.72 23.91
C LYS A 195 13.55 -10.24 23.07
N ILE A 196 12.99 -9.38 22.23
CA ILE A 196 11.87 -9.70 21.35
C ILE A 196 12.26 -10.80 20.37
N SER A 197 13.45 -10.72 19.74
CA SER A 197 13.89 -11.75 18.78
C SER A 197 13.97 -13.13 19.43
N ARG A 198 14.57 -13.24 20.62
CA ARG A 198 14.65 -14.51 21.36
C ARG A 198 13.27 -15.08 21.67
N GLU A 199 12.32 -14.21 22.04
CA GLU A 199 10.96 -14.65 22.37
C GLU A 199 10.17 -15.05 21.11
N VAL A 200 10.35 -14.33 20.00
CA VAL A 200 9.81 -14.73 18.68
C VAL A 200 10.36 -16.08 18.25
N ASP A 201 11.66 -16.33 18.42
CA ASP A 201 12.27 -17.60 18.05
C ASP A 201 11.75 -18.76 18.90
N ARG A 202 11.58 -18.54 20.22
CA ARG A 202 10.92 -19.50 21.13
C ARG A 202 9.49 -19.80 20.71
N MET A 203 8.73 -18.76 20.37
CA MET A 203 7.35 -18.91 19.95
C MET A 203 7.24 -19.64 18.61
N LYS A 204 8.13 -19.37 17.65
CA LYS A 204 8.21 -20.13 16.40
C LYS A 204 8.53 -21.59 16.65
N ALA A 205 9.51 -21.89 17.52
CA ALA A 205 9.86 -23.25 17.89
C ALA A 205 8.68 -23.96 18.57
N TYR A 206 7.96 -23.27 19.46
CA TYR A 206 6.76 -23.80 20.10
C TYR A 206 5.63 -24.09 19.10
N ASN A 207 5.37 -23.17 18.16
CA ASN A 207 4.35 -23.36 17.13
C ASN A 207 4.69 -24.55 16.24
N GLN A 208 5.95 -24.66 15.78
CA GLN A 208 6.42 -25.82 15.01
C GLN A 208 6.29 -27.13 15.80
N PHE A 209 6.62 -27.10 17.10
CA PHE A 209 6.47 -28.25 17.98
C PHE A 209 4.99 -28.63 18.17
N SER A 210 4.09 -27.65 18.33
CA SER A 210 2.66 -27.92 18.46
C SER A 210 2.09 -28.48 17.17
N GLU A 211 2.41 -27.90 16.01
CA GLU A 211 1.96 -28.39 14.71
C GLU A 211 2.38 -29.83 14.46
N THR A 212 3.66 -30.16 14.75
CA THR A 212 4.19 -31.52 14.59
C THR A 212 3.56 -32.50 15.57
N ARG A 213 3.42 -32.13 16.85
CA ARG A 213 2.75 -32.93 17.88
C ARG A 213 1.27 -33.16 17.54
N ASP A 214 0.54 -32.11 17.22
CA ASP A 214 -0.90 -32.18 16.96
C ASP A 214 -1.18 -32.99 15.67
N GLY A 215 -0.30 -32.90 14.67
CA GLY A 215 -0.34 -33.77 13.49
C GLY A 215 -0.06 -35.24 13.80
N LEU A 216 0.84 -35.55 14.74
CA LEU A 216 1.06 -36.92 15.23
C LEU A 216 -0.15 -37.42 16.02
N LEU A 217 -0.70 -36.62 16.94
CA LEU A 217 -1.87 -36.99 17.74
C LEU A 217 -3.12 -37.18 16.89
N SER A 218 -3.30 -36.39 15.82
CA SER A 218 -4.38 -36.59 14.86
C SER A 218 -4.26 -37.97 14.20
N ARG A 219 -3.07 -38.34 13.72
CA ARG A 219 -2.84 -39.64 13.08
C ARG A 219 -3.05 -40.81 14.04
N LEU A 220 -2.57 -40.71 15.28
CA LEU A 220 -2.80 -41.75 16.30
C LEU A 220 -4.27 -41.87 16.71
N ARG A 221 -5.04 -40.77 16.62
CA ARG A 221 -6.49 -40.80 16.85
C ARG A 221 -7.21 -41.51 15.71
N ASP A 222 -6.76 -41.29 14.48
CA ASP A 222 -7.38 -41.86 13.28
C ASP A 222 -7.08 -43.36 13.14
N ASP A 223 -5.88 -43.82 13.56
CA ASP A 223 -5.42 -45.21 13.46
C ASP A 223 -5.16 -45.85 14.85
N PRO A 224 -6.14 -46.57 15.44
CA PRO A 224 -6.02 -47.13 16.80
C PRO A 224 -4.96 -48.25 16.90
N GLU A 225 -4.77 -49.03 15.84
CA GLU A 225 -3.72 -50.06 15.81
C GLU A 225 -2.32 -49.44 15.85
N LEU A 226 -2.08 -48.38 15.08
CA LEU A 226 -0.81 -47.66 15.09
C LEU A 226 -0.55 -47.04 16.47
N ASN A 227 -1.61 -46.56 17.14
CA ASN A 227 -1.52 -46.06 18.50
C ASN A 227 -1.10 -47.14 19.50
N LEU A 228 -1.61 -48.36 19.36
CA LEU A 228 -1.26 -49.48 20.24
C LEU A 228 0.21 -49.91 20.03
N GLU A 229 0.65 -50.04 18.78
CA GLU A 229 2.06 -50.34 18.45
C GLU A 229 3.01 -49.25 18.90
N MET A 230 2.62 -47.97 18.76
CA MET A 230 3.39 -46.84 19.27
C MET A 230 3.50 -46.88 20.79
N ALA A 231 2.44 -47.26 21.52
CA ALA A 231 2.50 -47.38 22.97
C ALA A 231 3.48 -48.48 23.41
N GLU A 232 3.43 -49.66 22.79
CA GLU A 232 4.37 -50.75 23.05
C GLU A 232 5.82 -50.36 22.70
N ALA A 233 6.03 -49.69 21.56
CA ALA A 233 7.35 -49.21 21.16
C ALA A 233 7.91 -48.20 22.15
N VAL A 234 7.07 -47.28 22.65
CA VAL A 234 7.46 -46.28 23.64
C VAL A 234 7.81 -46.91 24.98
N GLU A 235 7.05 -47.92 25.44
CA GLU A 235 7.35 -48.65 26.68
C GLU A 235 8.69 -49.39 26.61
N ASN A 236 9.04 -49.92 25.44
CA ASN A 236 10.30 -50.61 25.21
C ASN A 236 11.49 -49.67 24.97
N SER A 237 11.22 -48.40 24.64
CA SER A 237 12.25 -47.39 24.35
C SER A 237 12.58 -46.55 25.59
N ALA A 238 13.86 -46.22 25.77
CA ALA A 238 14.27 -45.26 26.81
C ALA A 238 14.04 -43.80 26.40
N GLU A 239 13.88 -43.53 25.09
CA GLU A 239 13.77 -42.19 24.53
C GLU A 239 12.31 -41.79 24.32
N THR A 240 11.90 -40.67 24.94
CA THR A 240 10.54 -40.14 24.84
C THR A 240 10.49 -38.79 24.11
N ASP A 241 11.51 -38.49 23.31
CA ASP A 241 11.63 -37.21 22.62
C ASP A 241 10.76 -37.19 21.36
N LEU A 242 10.12 -36.06 21.06
CA LEU A 242 9.19 -35.93 19.92
C LEU A 242 9.82 -36.37 18.58
N PRO A 243 11.09 -36.04 18.25
CA PRO A 243 11.73 -36.52 17.03
C PRO A 243 11.84 -38.05 16.99
N SER A 244 12.17 -38.69 18.11
CA SER A 244 12.24 -40.16 18.22
C SER A 244 10.85 -40.77 18.03
N LEU A 245 9.80 -40.17 18.61
CA LEU A 245 8.41 -40.61 18.41
C LEU A 245 7.96 -40.48 16.96
N LEU A 246 8.31 -39.39 16.27
CA LEU A 246 8.03 -39.22 14.84
C LEU A 246 8.77 -40.25 13.99
N ALA A 247 10.02 -40.57 14.33
CA ALA A 247 10.79 -41.59 13.64
C ALA A 247 10.18 -42.99 13.82
N MET A 248 9.77 -43.35 15.04
CA MET A 248 9.06 -44.60 15.33
C MET A 248 7.74 -44.68 14.57
N GLU A 249 6.93 -43.61 14.59
CA GLU A 249 5.66 -43.55 13.86
C GLU A 249 5.88 -43.74 12.35
N THR A 250 6.93 -43.12 11.79
CA THR A 250 7.28 -43.28 10.38
C THR A 250 7.74 -44.72 10.07
N GLN A 251 8.41 -45.40 11.00
CA GLN A 251 8.83 -46.79 10.82
C GLN A 251 7.65 -47.76 10.89
N LEU A 252 6.76 -47.61 11.88
CA LEU A 252 5.57 -48.44 12.06
C LEU A 252 4.51 -48.19 10.96
N GLY A 253 4.45 -46.96 10.45
CA GLY A 253 3.56 -46.61 9.34
C GLY A 253 4.02 -47.13 7.97
N LYS A 254 5.29 -47.53 7.81
CA LYS A 254 5.81 -48.04 6.53
C LYS A 254 5.15 -49.38 6.19
N GLY A 255 4.35 -49.38 5.13
CA GLY A 255 3.68 -50.58 4.62
C GLY A 255 2.21 -50.69 5.02
N ARG A 256 1.70 -49.80 5.88
CA ARG A 256 0.26 -49.71 6.14
C ARG A 256 -0.44 -49.10 4.91
N PRO A 257 -1.42 -49.78 4.31
CA PRO A 257 -2.26 -49.15 3.29
C PRO A 257 -3.00 -47.99 3.97
N ARG A 258 -3.05 -46.81 3.35
CA ARG A 258 -3.87 -45.68 3.82
C ARG A 258 -5.33 -46.11 3.80
N GLN A 259 -5.80 -46.73 4.88
CA GLN A 259 -7.20 -47.04 5.03
C GLN A 259 -7.92 -45.73 5.26
N ARG A 260 -8.83 -45.37 4.35
CA ARG A 260 -9.82 -44.34 4.64
C ARG A 260 -10.78 -44.96 5.65
N THR A 261 -10.58 -44.64 6.92
CA THR A 261 -11.40 -45.17 8.02
C THR A 261 -12.87 -44.86 7.77
N ALA A 262 -13.67 -45.91 7.60
CA ALA A 262 -15.11 -45.86 7.63
C ALA A 262 -15.54 -46.05 9.10
N LEU A 263 -16.11 -44.98 9.69
CA LEU A 263 -16.95 -44.92 10.90
C LEU A 263 -16.71 -46.01 11.96
N ALA A 264 -15.88 -45.70 12.96
CA ALA A 264 -15.69 -46.53 14.16
C ALA A 264 -16.86 -46.39 15.15
N SER A 265 -17.20 -47.48 15.83
CA SER A 265 -18.28 -47.60 16.83
C SER A 265 -17.95 -46.90 18.16
N VAL A 266 -18.98 -46.39 18.85
CA VAL A 266 -18.93 -45.56 20.08
C VAL A 266 -18.07 -46.12 21.22
N ASP A 267 -17.94 -47.43 21.38
CA ASP A 267 -17.21 -48.04 22.50
C ASP A 267 -15.67 -47.90 22.39
N THR A 268 -15.12 -47.73 21.17
CA THR A 268 -13.68 -47.54 20.99
C THR A 268 -13.24 -46.11 21.33
N GLU A 269 -14.15 -45.14 21.27
CA GLU A 269 -13.84 -43.74 21.58
C GLU A 269 -13.55 -43.52 23.07
N GLN A 270 -14.22 -44.24 23.97
CA GLN A 270 -13.99 -44.11 25.42
C GLN A 270 -12.60 -44.66 25.81
N HIS A 271 -12.23 -45.82 25.26
CA HIS A 271 -10.92 -46.41 25.51
C HIS A 271 -9.78 -45.55 24.94
N LEU A 272 -9.97 -44.95 23.76
CA LEU A 272 -9.02 -43.99 23.18
C LEU A 272 -8.91 -42.71 24.02
N LYS A 273 -10.01 -42.19 24.59
CA LYS A 273 -9.97 -41.07 25.53
C LYS A 273 -9.15 -41.39 26.78
N GLU A 274 -9.36 -42.56 27.38
CA GLU A 274 -8.63 -42.96 28.57
C GLU A 274 -7.13 -43.12 28.32
N GLN A 275 -6.74 -43.72 27.19
CA GLN A 275 -5.33 -43.85 26.83
C GLN A 275 -4.68 -42.51 26.50
N THR A 276 -5.37 -41.63 25.75
CA THR A 276 -4.84 -40.30 25.43
C THR A 276 -4.66 -39.43 26.67
N ASP A 277 -5.56 -39.50 27.65
CA ASP A 277 -5.41 -38.80 28.93
C ASP A 277 -4.30 -39.40 29.81
N LYS A 278 -4.07 -40.72 29.75
CA LYS A 278 -2.92 -41.37 30.41
C LYS A 278 -1.59 -40.85 29.86
N ILE A 279 -1.47 -40.74 28.53
CA ILE A 279 -0.27 -40.17 27.86
C ILE A 279 -0.08 -38.70 28.27
N ARG A 280 -1.15 -37.89 28.27
CA ARG A 280 -1.08 -36.48 28.72
C ARG A 280 -0.56 -36.34 30.15
N ARG A 281 -1.02 -37.19 31.08
CA ARG A 281 -0.55 -37.18 32.49
C ARG A 281 0.93 -37.52 32.59
N LEU A 282 1.42 -38.51 31.85
CA LEU A 282 2.84 -38.89 31.86
C LEU A 282 3.75 -37.79 31.32
N VAL A 283 3.35 -37.14 30.22
CA VAL A 283 4.11 -36.02 29.64
C VAL A 283 4.15 -34.82 30.59
N ALA A 284 3.03 -34.48 31.23
CA ALA A 284 2.96 -33.39 32.21
C ALA A 284 3.85 -33.65 33.45
N TYR A 285 3.90 -34.90 33.93
CA TYR A 285 4.70 -35.27 35.09
C TYR A 285 6.22 -35.18 34.81
N LYS A 286 6.68 -35.61 33.62
CA LYS A 286 8.09 -35.47 33.21
C LYS A 286 8.50 -34.01 32.99
N ALA A 287 7.61 -33.17 32.42
CA ALA A 287 7.90 -31.75 32.21
C ALA A 287 8.12 -30.98 33.53
N GLN A 288 7.44 -31.38 34.62
CA GLN A 288 7.65 -30.80 35.95
C GLN A 288 8.93 -31.32 36.64
N ALA A 289 9.33 -32.56 36.36
CA ALA A 289 10.54 -33.16 36.92
C ALA A 289 11.83 -32.55 36.34
N GLY A 290 11.84 -32.22 35.04
CA GLY A 290 13.00 -31.62 34.37
C GLY A 290 13.34 -30.18 34.80
N HIS A 291 12.38 -29.45 35.38
CA HIS A 291 12.55 -28.02 35.71
C HIS A 291 13.25 -27.74 37.05
N LYS A 292 13.46 -28.74 37.91
CA LYS A 292 14.05 -28.54 39.26
C LYS A 292 15.56 -28.79 39.38
N SER A 293 16.26 -29.22 38.31
CA SER A 293 17.65 -29.71 38.43
C SER A 293 18.75 -28.73 38.01
N THR A 294 18.45 -27.52 37.54
CA THR A 294 19.46 -26.59 36.97
C THR A 294 19.45 -25.19 37.61
N SER A 295 19.22 -25.11 38.92
CA SER A 295 19.35 -23.86 39.69
C SER A 295 20.09 -24.09 41.01
N ARG A 296 21.36 -24.49 40.93
CA ARG A 296 22.40 -24.26 41.94
C ARG A 296 23.72 -24.12 41.19
N PHE A 297 24.53 -23.16 41.60
CA PHE A 297 25.74 -22.63 40.94
C PHE A 297 25.45 -21.58 39.86
N ILE A 298 25.25 -20.34 40.29
CA ILE A 298 26.11 -19.17 40.04
C ILE A 298 25.82 -18.15 41.14
#